data_AF-A0A3D3R3G3-F1
#
_entry.id   AF-A0A3D3R3G3-F1
#
_cell.length_a   1.000
_cell.length_b   1.000
_cell.length_c   1.000
_cell.angle_alpha   90.00
_cell.angle_beta   90.00
_cell.angle_gamma   90.00
#
_symmetry.space_group_name_H-M   'P 1'
#
loop_
_entity.id
_entity.type
_entity.pdbx_description
1 polymer ?
#
loop_
_entity_poly.entity_id
_entity_poly.type
_entity_poly.pdbx_seq_one_letter_code
_entity_poly.pdbx_strand_id
1 'polypeptide(L)'
;MSLDIRLHSLIAAHCGSTRLQDELLRYNTLVQAIREVVDNESQAQEIALSDHQEIIRALQANDCEKAAQEMEQHIRKTANLVETLTREKSQKE
;
A
#
# COMPACT_ATOMS: atom_id res chain seq x y z
N MET A 1 -8.43 6.06 4.15
CA MET A 1 -7.37 5.94 3.10
C MET A 1 -6.20 6.95 3.20
N SER A 2 -6.34 8.11 3.83
CA SER A 2 -5.30 9.16 3.81
C SER A 2 -3.93 8.76 4.40
N LEU A 3 -3.91 7.86 5.39
CA LEU A 3 -2.68 7.42 6.07
C LEU A 3 -1.76 6.57 5.18
N ASP A 4 -2.33 5.65 4.41
CA ASP A 4 -1.62 4.80 3.46
C ASP A 4 -0.95 5.64 2.36
N ILE A 5 -1.75 6.49 1.69
CA ILE A 5 -1.27 7.45 0.69
C ILE A 5 -0.17 8.34 1.27
N ARG A 6 -0.33 8.81 2.50
CA ARG A 6 0.65 9.67 3.16
C ARG A 6 1.96 8.93 3.45
N LEU A 7 1.90 7.68 3.91
CA LEU A 7 3.10 6.86 4.14
C LEU A 7 3.86 6.65 2.83
N HIS A 8 3.17 6.18 1.78
CA HIS A 8 3.78 5.97 0.47
C HIS A 8 4.36 7.27 -0.11
N SER A 9 3.69 8.40 0.07
CA SER A 9 4.17 9.72 -0.38
C SER A 9 5.44 10.15 0.38
N LEU A 10 5.52 9.89 1.69
CA LEU A 10 6.72 10.18 2.48
C LEU A 10 7.91 9.33 2.04
N ILE A 11 7.69 8.03 1.82
CA ILE A 11 8.74 7.12 1.32
C ILE A 11 9.23 7.58 -0.06
N ALA A 12 8.31 7.92 -0.97
CA ALA A 12 8.64 8.41 -2.30
C ALA A 12 9.43 9.73 -2.25
N ALA A 13 9.02 10.68 -1.40
CA ALA A 13 9.71 11.97 -1.26
C ALA A 13 11.13 11.85 -0.69
N HIS A 14 11.40 10.81 0.10
CA HIS A 14 12.69 10.61 0.78
C HIS A 14 13.55 9.49 0.18
N CYS A 15 13.17 8.89 -0.95
CA CYS A 15 13.92 7.80 -1.58
C CYS A 15 15.23 8.23 -2.28
N GLY A 16 15.49 9.53 -2.38
CA GLY A 16 16.75 10.08 -2.93
C GLY A 16 16.86 10.06 -4.46
N SER A 17 15.83 9.60 -5.18
CA SER A 17 15.81 9.55 -6.65
C SER A 17 14.51 10.12 -7.21
N THR A 18 14.59 11.22 -7.95
CA THR A 18 13.43 11.88 -8.59
C THR A 18 12.68 10.92 -9.51
N ARG A 19 13.41 10.12 -10.30
CA ARG A 19 12.80 9.13 -11.19
C ARG A 19 12.01 8.07 -10.40
N LEU A 20 12.54 7.61 -9.27
CA LEU A 20 11.87 6.61 -8.45
C LEU A 20 10.66 7.22 -7.73
N GLN A 21 10.77 8.45 -7.26
CA GLN A 21 9.67 9.21 -6.67
C GLN A 21 8.50 9.33 -7.64
N ASP A 22 8.74 9.75 -8.89
CA ASP A 22 7.69 9.91 -9.91
C ASP A 22 6.98 8.58 -10.19
N GLU A 23 7.74 7.50 -10.27
CA GLU A 23 7.22 6.17 -10.53
C GLU A 23 6.35 5.66 -9.36
N LEU A 24 6.80 5.85 -8.12
CA LEU A 24 6.04 5.50 -6.92
C LEU A 24 4.74 6.32 -6.80
N LEU A 25 4.79 7.61 -7.10
CA LEU A 25 3.59 8.47 -7.10
C LEU A 25 2.56 8.02 -8.16
N ARG A 26 3.03 7.64 -9.35
CA ARG A 26 2.15 7.12 -10.41
C ARG A 26 1.47 5.82 -9.99
N TYR A 27 2.20 4.89 -9.37
CA TYR A 27 1.62 3.64 -8.86
C TYR A 27 0.61 3.87 -7.73
N ASN A 28 0.90 4.79 -6.79
CA ASN A 28 -0.03 5.13 -5.71
C ASN A 28 -1.39 5.60 -6.27
N THR A 29 -1.35 6.45 -7.30
CA THR A 29 -2.58 6.96 -7.94
C THR A 29 -3.42 5.84 -8.55
N LEU A 30 -2.76 4.89 -9.23
CA LEU A 30 -3.44 3.74 -9.82
C LEU A 30 -4.08 2.84 -8.76
N VAL A 31 -3.34 2.53 -7.69
CA VAL A 31 -3.84 1.68 -6.59
C VAL A 31 -5.02 2.35 -5.88
N GLN A 32 -4.98 3.66 -5.68
CA GLN A 32 -6.10 4.40 -5.09
C GLN A 32 -7.37 4.26 -5.93
N ALA A 33 -7.28 4.47 -7.24
CA ALA A 33 -8.43 4.34 -8.14
C ALA A 33 -9.05 2.93 -8.09
N ILE A 34 -8.23 1.88 -8.01
CA ILE A 34 -8.70 0.49 -7.87
C ILE A 34 -9.42 0.30 -6.52
N ARG A 35 -8.85 0.81 -5.42
CA ARG A 35 -9.44 0.67 -4.09
C ARG A 35 -10.77 1.42 -3.96
N GLU A 36 -10.94 2.57 -4.62
CA GLU A 36 -12.21 3.31 -4.68
C GLU A 36 -13.33 2.51 -5.37
N VAL A 37 -13.01 1.76 -6.43
CA VAL A 37 -13.99 0.91 -7.15
C VAL A 37 -14.42 -0.32 -6.32
N VAL A 38 -13.51 -0.86 -5.51
CA VAL A 38 -13.72 -2.12 -4.80
C VAL A 38 -14.56 -1.94 -3.51
N ASP A 39 -14.81 -0.70 -3.06
CA ASP A 39 -15.74 -0.28 -2.01
C ASP A 39 -15.87 -1.27 -0.82
N ASN A 40 -14.78 -1.45 -0.08
CA ASN A 40 -14.77 -2.22 1.16
C ASN A 40 -13.69 -1.71 2.13
N GLU A 41 -13.82 -0.44 2.53
CA GLU A 41 -12.79 0.32 3.27
C GLU A 41 -12.40 -0.30 4.62
N SER A 42 -13.31 -1.01 5.29
CA SER A 42 -13.13 -1.40 6.69
C SER A 42 -12.09 -2.51 6.89
N GLN A 43 -12.17 -3.60 6.13
CA GLN A 43 -11.29 -4.76 6.28
C GLN A 43 -9.90 -4.49 5.69
N ALA A 44 -9.83 -3.71 4.61
CA ALA A 44 -8.57 -3.28 4.01
C ALA A 44 -7.78 -2.34 4.94
N GLN A 45 -8.45 -1.50 5.72
CA GLN A 45 -7.80 -0.56 6.65
C GLN A 45 -7.09 -1.26 7.80
N GLU A 46 -7.71 -2.27 8.42
CA GLU A 46 -7.17 -2.90 9.61
C GLU A 46 -5.89 -3.69 9.30
N ILE A 47 -5.87 -4.40 8.16
CA ILE A 47 -4.67 -5.11 7.66
C ILE A 47 -3.57 -4.11 7.30
N ALA A 48 -3.90 -3.02 6.60
CA ALA A 48 -2.93 -2.01 6.21
C ALA A 48 -2.30 -1.32 7.42
N LEU A 49 -3.05 -1.10 8.51
CA LEU A 49 -2.54 -0.47 9.72
C LEU A 49 -1.45 -1.30 10.42
N SER A 50 -1.62 -2.61 10.55
CA SER A 50 -0.59 -3.45 11.16
C SER A 50 0.67 -3.49 10.29
N ASP A 51 0.51 -3.62 8.97
CA ASP A 51 1.64 -3.65 8.04
C ASP A 51 2.43 -2.33 8.07
N HIS A 52 1.75 -1.19 8.11
CA HIS A 52 2.41 0.11 8.22
C HIS A 52 3.22 0.27 9.51
N GLN A 53 2.75 -0.28 10.63
CA GLN A 53 3.52 -0.25 11.88
C GLN A 53 4.83 -1.00 11.76
N GLU A 54 4.83 -2.18 11.15
CA GLU A 54 6.05 -2.97 10.95
C GLU A 54 7.02 -2.29 9.97
N ILE A 55 6.52 -1.71 8.88
CA ILE A 55 7.32 -0.90 7.94
C ILE A 55 7.97 0.27 8.67
N ILE A 56 7.21 1.03 9.46
CA ILE A 56 7.72 2.18 10.20
C ILE A 56 8.76 1.76 11.24
N ARG A 57 8.54 0.64 11.95
CA ARG A 57 9.53 0.09 12.91
C ARG A 57 10.84 -0.27 12.21
N ALA A 58 10.77 -0.93 11.06
CA ALA A 58 11.96 -1.27 10.29
C ALA A 58 12.72 -0.03 9.80
N LEU A 59 11.99 0.99 9.31
CA LEU A 59 12.58 2.28 8.93
C LEU A 59 13.23 2.99 10.13
N GLN A 60 12.59 2.99 11.30
CA GLN A 60 13.16 3.58 12.53
C GLN A 60 14.42 2.85 13.00
N ALA A 61 14.50 1.53 12.79
CA ALA A 61 15.68 0.73 13.07
C ALA A 61 16.81 0.90 12.04
N ASN A 62 16.59 1.68 10.96
CA ASN A 62 17.47 1.76 9.78
C ASN A 62 17.71 0.41 9.10
N ASP A 63 16.76 -0.52 9.24
CA ASP A 63 16.81 -1.83 8.57
C ASP A 63 16.11 -1.74 7.21
N CYS A 64 16.88 -1.31 6.20
CA CYS A 64 16.37 -1.11 4.84
C CYS A 64 15.85 -2.40 4.19
N GLU A 65 16.48 -3.55 4.46
CA GLU A 65 16.04 -4.84 3.90
C GLU A 65 14.70 -5.24 4.50
N LYS A 66 14.57 -5.14 5.83
CA LYS A 66 13.32 -5.45 6.49
C LYS A 66 12.20 -4.50 6.06
N ALA A 67 12.48 -3.20 5.95
CA ALA A 67 11.49 -2.22 5.49
C ALA A 67 10.99 -2.54 4.07
N ALA A 68 11.90 -2.95 3.16
CA ALA A 68 11.52 -3.37 1.81
C ALA A 68 10.67 -4.65 1.82
N GLN A 69 11.04 -5.65 2.63
CA GLN A 69 10.28 -6.90 2.76
C GLN A 69 8.86 -6.66 3.31
N GLU A 70 8.72 -5.83 4.34
CA GLU A 70 7.41 -5.50 4.91
C GLU A 70 6.54 -4.74 3.90
N MET A 71 7.13 -3.79 3.16
CA MET A 71 6.43 -3.08 2.10
C MET A 71 5.98 -4.00 0.96
N GLU A 72 6.84 -4.93 0.54
CA GLU A 72 6.47 -5.92 -0.48
C GLU A 72 5.29 -6.78 -0.02
N GLN A 73 5.34 -7.28 1.23
CA GLN A 73 4.26 -8.08 1.79
C GLN A 73 2.95 -7.29 1.89
N HIS A 74 3.02 -6.02 2.32
CA HIS A 74 1.87 -5.12 2.36
C HIS A 74 1.18 -4.97 0.99
N ILE A 75 1.97 -4.75 -0.07
CA ILE A 75 1.46 -4.63 -1.44
C ILE A 75 0.83 -5.94 -1.90
N ARG A 76 1.46 -7.08 -1.63
CA ARG A 76 0.93 -8.41 -2.00
C ARG A 76 -0.39 -8.72 -1.28
N LYS A 77 -0.48 -8.45 0.02
CA LYS A 77 -1.72 -8.61 0.80
C LYS A 77 -2.84 -7.74 0.24
N THR A 78 -2.53 -6.48 -0.08
CA THR A 78 -3.48 -5.57 -0.74
C THR A 78 -3.96 -6.13 -2.07
N ALA A 79 -3.06 -6.60 -2.93
CA ALA A 79 -3.40 -7.14 -4.24
C ALA A 79 -4.33 -8.36 -4.13
N ASN A 80 -4.02 -9.30 -3.22
CA ASN A 80 -4.85 -10.48 -2.98
C ASN A 80 -6.25 -10.11 -2.46
N LEU A 81 -6.33 -9.11 -1.57
CA LEU A 81 -7.61 -8.61 -1.06
C LEU A 81 -8.44 -8.00 -2.19
N VAL A 82 -7.83 -7.14 -3.01
CA VAL A 82 -8.47 -6.52 -4.19
C VAL A 82 -8.96 -7.60 -5.16
N GLU A 83 -8.16 -8.62 -5.45
CA GLU A 83 -8.56 -9.72 -6.33
C GLU A 83 -9.79 -10.46 -5.77
N THR A 84 -9.76 -10.79 -4.48
CA THR A 84 -10.86 -11.49 -3.80
C THR A 84 -12.14 -10.68 -3.87
N LEU A 85 -12.08 -9.39 -3.51
CA LEU A 85 -13.24 -8.50 -3.50
C LEU A 85 -13.78 -8.23 -4.91
N THR A 86 -12.91 -8.11 -5.91
CA THR A 86 -13.34 -7.95 -7.32
C THR A 86 -14.09 -9.20 -7.78
N ARG A 87 -13.58 -10.39 -7.44
CA ARG A 87 -14.24 -11.67 -7.77
C ARG A 87 -15.60 -11.81 -7.08
N GLU A 88 -15.72 -11.40 -5.82
CA GLU A 88 -16.98 -11.40 -5.08
C GLU A 88 -18.03 -10.43 -5.66
N LYS A 89 -17.62 -9.25 -6.14
CA LYS A 89 -18.52 -8.31 -6.82
C LYS A 89 -19.03 -8.87 -8.14
N SER A 90 -18.16 -9.44 -8.98
CA SER A 90 -18.56 -10.02 -10.27
C SER A 90 -19.46 -11.26 -10.17
N GLN A 91 -19.55 -11.91 -9.00
CA GLN A 91 -20.47 -13.03 -8.76
C GLN A 91 -21.85 -12.61 -8.24
N LYS A 92 -22.00 -11.34 -7.83
CA LYS A 92 -23.26 -10.77 -7.31
C LYS A 92 -24.07 -10.02 -8.38
N GLU A 93 -23.49 -9.78 -9.55
CA GLU A 93 -24.13 -9.20 -10.75
C GLU A 93 -24.65 -10.31 -11.68
#